data_AF-A0A1I4VXL9-F1
#
_entry.id   AF-A0A1I4VXL9-F1
#
_cell.length_a   1.000
_cell.length_b   1.000
_cell.length_c   1.000
_cell.angle_alpha   90.00
_cell.angle_beta   90.00
_cell.angle_gamma   90.00
#
_symmetry.space_group_name_H-M   'P 1'
#
loop_
_entity.id
_entity.type
_entity.pdbx_description
1 polymer ?
#
loop_
_entity_poly.entity_id
_entity_poly.type
_entity_poly.pdbx_seq_one_letter_code
_entity_poly.pdbx_strand_id
1 'polypeptide(L)'
;MTDVNFVYSRIGMALVSAQRVEFISSKLLEYLVEFDNDFYGLTTSEFLESASKSKGKKTLGEIFRILKLNPKLIIEDELNSYLKKRNLLAHNFWATYLNNKSTGEEAIKFCYDFGRHSTKLESFFKGFTYLLALKYVDNRDSLEDEIKQWSDDFDFFMISLQQKKLI
;
A
#
# COMPACT_ATOMS: atom_id res chain seq x y z
N MET A 1 -11.86 28.64 -13.60
CA MET A 1 -12.49 27.32 -13.83
C MET A 1 -11.38 26.40 -14.31
N THR A 2 -11.11 25.30 -13.62
CA THR A 2 -10.01 24.40 -13.96
C THR A 2 -10.34 23.62 -15.23
N ASP A 3 -9.34 23.33 -16.05
CA ASP A 3 -9.50 22.46 -17.21
C ASP A 3 -10.01 21.08 -16.77
N VAL A 4 -11.16 20.69 -17.30
CA VAL A 4 -11.83 19.41 -17.01
C VAL A 4 -10.93 18.22 -17.39
N ASN A 5 -10.14 18.33 -18.47
CA ASN A 5 -9.19 17.30 -18.85
C ASN A 5 -8.08 17.15 -17.80
N PHE A 6 -7.62 18.26 -17.24
CA PHE A 6 -6.64 18.23 -16.15
C PHE A 6 -7.22 17.54 -14.91
N VAL A 7 -8.45 17.83 -14.51
CA VAL A 7 -9.15 17.16 -13.40
C VAL A 7 -9.20 15.63 -13.64
N TYR A 8 -9.65 15.19 -14.83
CA TYR A 8 -9.70 13.77 -15.15
C TYR A 8 -8.32 13.11 -15.18
N SER A 9 -7.28 13.82 -15.62
CA SER A 9 -5.90 13.31 -15.55
C SER A 9 -5.46 13.03 -14.11
N ARG A 10 -5.86 13.88 -13.14
CA ARG A 10 -5.53 13.70 -11.72
C ARG A 10 -6.29 12.53 -11.11
N ILE A 11 -7.55 12.32 -11.52
CA ILE A 11 -8.34 11.16 -11.12
C ILE A 11 -7.67 9.88 -11.64
N GLY A 12 -7.28 9.85 -12.91
CA GLY A 12 -6.55 8.72 -13.50
C GLY A 12 -5.27 8.40 -12.73
N MET A 13 -4.46 9.41 -12.40
CA MET A 13 -3.27 9.25 -11.56
C MET A 13 -3.60 8.63 -10.20
N ALA A 14 -4.63 9.13 -9.51
CA ALA A 14 -5.06 8.59 -8.21
C ALA A 14 -5.51 7.13 -8.30
N LEU A 15 -6.21 6.74 -9.36
CA LEU A 15 -6.62 5.35 -9.59
C LEU A 15 -5.43 4.42 -9.80
N VAL A 16 -4.44 4.84 -10.60
CA VAL A 16 -3.20 4.08 -10.81
C VAL A 16 -2.42 3.94 -9.50
N SER A 17 -2.33 5.01 -8.71
CA SER A 17 -1.73 4.97 -7.37
C SER A 17 -2.43 3.96 -6.46
N ALA A 18 -3.77 3.89 -6.48
CA ALA A 18 -4.52 2.89 -5.72
C ALA A 18 -4.19 1.46 -6.14
N GLN A 19 -4.10 1.21 -7.45
CA GLN A 19 -3.77 -0.10 -8.01
C GLN A 19 -2.36 -0.56 -7.63
N ARG A 20 -1.38 0.34 -7.63
CA ARG A 20 0.00 0.03 -7.21
C ARG A 20 0.06 -0.42 -5.75
N VAL A 21 -0.63 0.28 -4.85
CA VAL A 21 -0.73 -0.11 -3.43
C VAL A 21 -1.43 -1.46 -3.27
N GLU A 22 -2.53 -1.70 -4.00
CA GLU A 22 -3.24 -2.99 -3.97
C GLU A 22 -2.36 -4.14 -4.45
N PHE A 23 -1.62 -3.93 -5.54
CA PHE A 23 -0.68 -4.92 -6.07
C PHE A 23 0.43 -5.26 -5.07
N ILE A 24 1.17 -4.26 -4.59
CA ILE A 24 2.33 -4.53 -3.72
C ILE A 24 1.91 -5.10 -2.35
N SER A 25 0.79 -4.65 -1.79
CA SER A 25 0.29 -5.18 -0.51
C SER A 25 -0.25 -6.61 -0.66
N SER A 26 -0.84 -6.97 -1.80
CA SER A 26 -1.18 -8.36 -2.13
C SER A 26 0.07 -9.22 -2.22
N LYS A 27 1.11 -8.74 -2.92
CA LYS A 27 2.37 -9.46 -3.07
C LYS A 27 3.08 -9.69 -1.75
N LEU A 28 3.14 -8.68 -0.89
CA LEU A 28 3.67 -8.82 0.45
C LEU A 28 2.90 -9.87 1.26
N LEU A 29 1.56 -9.83 1.20
CA LEU A 29 0.72 -10.83 1.87
C LEU A 29 1.00 -12.25 1.36
N GLU A 30 1.12 -12.43 0.04
CA GLU A 30 1.47 -13.70 -0.58
C GLU A 30 2.80 -14.23 -0.06
N TYR A 31 3.85 -13.41 -0.05
CA TYR A 31 5.17 -13.80 0.43
C TYR A 31 5.20 -14.14 1.91
N LEU A 32 4.50 -13.37 2.75
CA LEU A 32 4.41 -13.66 4.18
C LEU A 32 3.72 -15.01 4.47
N VAL A 33 2.87 -15.50 3.56
CA VAL A 33 2.19 -16.80 3.69
C VAL A 33 3.03 -17.92 3.09
N GLU A 34 3.55 -17.73 1.88
CA GLU A 34 4.36 -18.72 1.16
C GLU A 34 5.63 -19.08 1.93
N PHE A 35 6.25 -18.08 2.54
CA PHE A 35 7.54 -18.20 3.20
C PHE A 35 7.45 -18.11 4.73
N ASP A 36 6.30 -18.45 5.31
CA ASP A 36 6.07 -18.38 6.76
C ASP A 36 7.15 -19.10 7.58
N ASN A 37 7.55 -20.30 7.14
CA ASN A 37 8.59 -21.11 7.78
C ASN A 37 9.95 -20.41 7.80
N ASP A 38 10.26 -19.67 6.73
CA ASP A 38 11.49 -18.91 6.63
C ASP A 38 11.41 -17.68 7.54
N PHE A 39 10.25 -17.09 7.75
CA PHE A 39 10.06 -15.89 8.55
C PHE A 39 9.47 -16.13 9.95
N TYR A 40 9.91 -17.21 10.61
CA TYR A 40 9.41 -17.58 11.94
C TYR A 40 9.42 -16.39 12.92
N GLY A 41 8.22 -16.02 13.41
CA GLY A 41 8.03 -14.90 14.33
C GLY A 41 7.72 -13.53 13.68
N LEU A 42 7.65 -13.43 12.35
CA LEU A 42 7.07 -12.26 11.68
C LEU A 42 5.55 -12.32 11.61
N THR A 43 4.98 -13.51 11.54
CA THR A 43 3.55 -13.81 11.35
C THR A 43 2.99 -14.53 12.59
N THR A 44 1.67 -14.59 12.69
CA THR A 44 0.94 -15.28 13.78
C THR A 44 0.04 -16.36 13.21
N SER A 45 -0.34 -17.36 14.03
CA SER A 45 -1.30 -18.39 13.60
C SER A 45 -2.63 -17.78 13.15
N GLU A 46 -3.09 -16.72 13.81
CA GLU A 46 -4.30 -15.97 13.43
C GLU A 46 -4.16 -15.30 12.06
N PHE A 47 -2.99 -14.74 11.75
CA PHE A 47 -2.67 -14.20 10.44
C PHE A 47 -2.76 -15.27 9.34
N LEU A 48 -2.12 -16.43 9.55
CA LEU A 48 -2.10 -17.54 8.59
C LEU A 48 -3.49 -18.14 8.36
N GLU A 49 -4.26 -18.31 9.43
CA GLU A 49 -5.64 -18.78 9.36
C GLU A 49 -6.53 -17.78 8.58
N SER A 50 -6.37 -16.49 8.84
CA SER A 50 -7.10 -15.44 8.12
C SER A 50 -6.71 -15.36 6.63
N ALA A 51 -5.43 -15.56 6.32
CA ALA A 51 -4.92 -15.53 4.95
C ALA A 51 -5.43 -16.70 4.11
N SER A 52 -5.46 -17.91 4.70
CA SER A 52 -5.89 -19.17 4.07
C SER A 52 -7.40 -19.29 3.86
N LYS A 53 -8.23 -18.69 4.72
CA LYS A 53 -9.70 -18.71 4.60
C LYS A 53 -10.23 -17.95 3.38
N SER A 54 -9.46 -16.99 2.86
CA SER A 54 -9.87 -16.19 1.71
C SER A 54 -9.53 -16.90 0.41
N LYS A 55 -10.51 -17.60 -0.17
CA LYS A 55 -10.46 -18.19 -1.51
C LYS A 55 -10.83 -17.12 -2.54
N GLY A 56 -9.90 -16.76 -3.42
CA GLY A 56 -10.11 -15.78 -4.52
C GLY A 56 -9.32 -14.48 -4.36
N LYS A 57 -9.55 -13.53 -5.28
CA LYS A 57 -8.88 -12.23 -5.28
C LYS A 57 -9.37 -11.40 -4.08
N LYS A 58 -8.46 -11.12 -3.15
CA LYS A 58 -8.74 -10.32 -1.95
C LYS A 58 -8.92 -8.85 -2.33
N THR A 59 -9.90 -8.19 -1.71
CA THR A 59 -10.02 -6.74 -1.77
C THR A 59 -8.92 -6.06 -0.96
N LEU A 60 -8.59 -4.81 -1.27
CA LEU A 60 -7.64 -4.03 -0.46
C LEU A 60 -8.01 -3.99 1.03
N GLY A 61 -9.32 -3.89 1.34
CA GLY A 61 -9.80 -3.89 2.72
C GLY A 61 -9.50 -5.22 3.44
N GLU A 62 -9.66 -6.34 2.77
CA GLU A 62 -9.29 -7.66 3.30
C GLU A 62 -7.79 -7.82 3.45
N ILE A 63 -7.00 -7.39 2.45
CA ILE A 63 -5.54 -7.41 2.50
C ILE A 63 -5.06 -6.63 3.73
N PHE A 64 -5.54 -5.40 3.92
CA PHE A 64 -5.14 -4.57 5.06
C PHE A 64 -5.62 -5.15 6.39
N ARG A 65 -6.82 -5.74 6.45
CA ARG A 65 -7.30 -6.42 7.65
C ARG A 65 -6.36 -7.56 8.05
N ILE A 66 -5.93 -8.38 7.09
CA ILE A 66 -5.02 -9.51 7.36
C ILE A 66 -3.65 -8.99 7.75
N LEU A 67 -3.09 -8.04 7.00
CA LEU A 67 -1.77 -7.46 7.28
C LEU A 67 -1.68 -6.87 8.70
N LYS A 68 -2.74 -6.23 9.21
CA LYS A 68 -2.77 -5.71 10.59
C LYS A 68 -2.67 -6.77 11.69
N LEU A 69 -2.97 -8.03 11.38
CA LEU A 69 -2.74 -9.14 12.33
C LEU A 69 -1.25 -9.46 12.48
N ASN A 70 -0.40 -8.89 11.63
CA ASN A 70 1.04 -8.99 11.78
C ASN A 70 1.51 -8.01 12.89
N PRO A 71 2.08 -8.53 14.00
CA PRO A 71 2.47 -7.71 15.14
C PRO A 71 3.66 -6.77 14.85
N LYS A 72 4.38 -6.98 13.74
CA LYS A 72 5.46 -6.10 13.27
C LYS A 72 4.95 -5.00 12.35
N LEU A 73 3.70 -5.05 11.94
CA LEU A 73 3.09 -4.01 11.14
C LEU A 73 2.66 -2.84 12.04
N ILE A 74 3.46 -1.79 12.03
CA ILE A 74 3.35 -0.60 12.89
C ILE A 74 2.56 0.55 12.27
N ILE A 75 1.82 0.32 11.17
CA ILE A 75 1.18 1.36 10.35
C ILE A 75 -0.35 1.25 10.28
N GLU A 76 -0.99 0.73 11.33
CA GLU A 76 -2.42 0.45 11.31
C GLU A 76 -3.28 1.70 11.02
N ASP A 77 -2.94 2.84 11.62
CA ASP A 77 -3.67 4.08 11.45
C ASP A 77 -3.55 4.63 10.02
N GLU A 78 -2.38 4.49 9.41
CA GLU A 78 -2.15 4.85 8.02
C GLU A 78 -2.96 3.96 7.07
N LEU A 79 -3.02 2.65 7.33
CA LEU A 79 -3.87 1.73 6.57
C LEU A 79 -5.35 2.09 6.69
N ASN A 80 -5.81 2.42 7.89
CA ASN A 80 -7.19 2.87 8.15
C ASN A 80 -7.51 4.16 7.41
N SER A 81 -6.63 5.16 7.53
CA SER A 81 -6.74 6.45 6.85
C SER A 81 -6.76 6.29 5.33
N TYR A 82 -5.88 5.44 4.80
CA TYR A 82 -5.80 5.18 3.37
C TYR A 82 -7.06 4.50 2.84
N LEU A 83 -7.54 3.46 3.53
CA LEU A 83 -8.73 2.73 3.12
C LEU A 83 -9.98 3.64 3.09
N LYS A 84 -10.11 4.57 4.05
CA LYS A 84 -11.16 5.60 4.03
C LYS A 84 -11.07 6.47 2.76
N LYS A 85 -9.89 6.96 2.41
CA LYS A 85 -9.69 7.76 1.18
C LYS A 85 -9.94 6.92 -0.08
N ARG A 86 -9.48 5.67 -0.14
CA ARG A 86 -9.72 4.77 -1.28
C ARG A 86 -11.21 4.51 -1.48
N ASN A 87 -11.96 4.28 -0.40
CA ASN A 87 -13.40 4.06 -0.49
C ASN A 87 -14.15 5.34 -0.89
N LEU A 88 -13.70 6.51 -0.42
CA LEU A 88 -14.18 7.79 -0.93
C LEU A 88 -13.92 7.91 -2.43
N LEU A 89 -12.69 7.64 -2.90
CA LEU A 89 -12.32 7.65 -4.31
C LEU A 89 -13.21 6.72 -5.17
N ALA A 90 -13.45 5.50 -4.68
CA ALA A 90 -14.15 4.46 -5.43
C ALA A 90 -15.67 4.64 -5.48
N HIS A 91 -16.29 5.13 -4.40
CA HIS A 91 -17.75 5.08 -4.25
C HIS A 91 -18.41 6.45 -4.22
N ASN A 92 -17.76 7.45 -3.62
CA ASN A 92 -18.40 8.73 -3.31
C ASN A 92 -17.75 9.91 -4.03
N PHE A 93 -16.60 9.72 -4.67
CA PHE A 93 -15.77 10.79 -5.23
C PHE A 93 -16.54 11.70 -6.19
N TRP A 94 -17.29 11.11 -7.12
CA TRP A 94 -18.06 11.86 -8.09
C TRP A 94 -19.10 12.74 -7.40
N ALA A 95 -19.90 12.16 -6.50
CA ALA A 95 -20.94 12.88 -5.77
C ALA A 95 -20.37 13.98 -4.86
N THR A 96 -19.21 13.72 -4.25
CA THR A 96 -18.55 14.66 -3.33
C THR A 96 -17.85 15.81 -4.06
N TYR A 97 -17.11 15.54 -5.13
CA TYR A 97 -16.17 16.51 -5.70
C TYR A 97 -16.50 16.95 -7.13
N LEU A 98 -17.36 16.23 -7.86
CA LEU A 98 -17.65 16.50 -9.28
C LEU A 98 -19.10 16.88 -9.54
N ASN A 99 -19.97 16.85 -8.52
CA ASN A 99 -21.37 17.26 -8.69
C ASN A 99 -21.52 18.79 -8.83
N ASN A 100 -22.64 19.19 -9.45
CA ASN A 100 -22.91 20.48 -10.07
C ASN A 100 -22.51 21.69 -9.21
N LYS A 101 -21.48 22.41 -9.71
CA LYS A 101 -20.85 23.69 -9.24
C LYS A 101 -19.41 23.58 -8.73
N SER A 102 -18.80 22.39 -8.71
CA SER A 102 -17.37 22.25 -8.38
C SER A 102 -16.45 22.88 -9.43
N THR A 103 -15.43 23.63 -8.98
CA THR A 103 -14.34 24.15 -9.83
C THR A 103 -13.31 23.07 -10.19
N GLY A 104 -13.46 21.86 -9.67
CA GLY A 104 -12.51 20.74 -9.79
C GLY A 104 -11.28 20.85 -8.88
N GLU A 105 -11.07 21.97 -8.19
CA GLU A 105 -9.88 22.22 -7.36
C GLU A 105 -9.82 21.27 -6.16
N GLU A 106 -10.95 21.01 -5.50
CA GLU A 106 -11.03 20.06 -4.39
C GLU A 106 -10.78 18.62 -4.85
N ALA A 107 -11.28 18.25 -6.04
CA ALA A 107 -11.01 16.96 -6.66
C ALA A 107 -9.50 16.78 -6.90
N ILE A 108 -8.85 17.80 -7.46
CA ILE A 108 -7.40 17.80 -7.71
C ILE A 108 -6.62 17.71 -6.39
N LYS A 109 -7.00 18.49 -5.38
CA LYS A 109 -6.36 18.48 -4.06
C LYS A 109 -6.47 17.10 -3.41
N PHE A 110 -7.65 16.48 -3.48
CA PHE A 110 -7.85 15.11 -3.03
C PHE A 110 -6.93 14.15 -3.79
N CYS A 111 -6.89 14.20 -5.13
CA CYS A 111 -6.08 13.29 -5.94
C CYS A 111 -4.58 13.40 -5.63
N TYR A 112 -4.06 14.61 -5.41
CA TYR A 112 -2.66 14.80 -5.00
C TYR A 112 -2.40 14.28 -3.59
N ASP A 113 -3.29 14.56 -2.65
CA ASP A 113 -3.15 14.07 -1.28
C ASP A 113 -3.20 12.54 -1.21
N PHE A 114 -4.15 11.94 -1.92
CA PHE A 114 -4.28 10.50 -2.05
C PHE A 114 -3.07 9.88 -2.75
N GLY A 115 -2.58 10.49 -3.84
CA GLY A 115 -1.38 10.04 -4.53
C GLY A 115 -0.15 10.02 -3.63
N ARG A 116 0.10 11.10 -2.87
CA ARG A 116 1.20 11.14 -1.89
C ARG A 116 1.06 10.07 -0.81
N HIS A 117 -0.15 9.86 -0.30
CA HIS A 117 -0.38 8.81 0.70
C HIS A 117 -0.14 7.41 0.10
N SER A 118 -0.53 7.21 -1.16
CA SER A 118 -0.30 5.96 -1.89
C SER A 118 1.19 5.69 -2.06
N THR A 119 1.98 6.70 -2.44
CA THR A 119 3.44 6.57 -2.58
C THR A 119 4.09 6.12 -1.27
N LYS A 120 3.72 6.73 -0.13
CA LYS A 120 4.28 6.34 1.17
C LYS A 120 3.97 4.89 1.53
N LEU A 121 2.73 4.44 1.30
CA LEU A 121 2.36 3.05 1.56
C LEU A 121 3.05 2.09 0.60
N GLU A 122 3.14 2.44 -0.68
CA GLU A 122 3.85 1.63 -1.66
C GLU A 122 5.32 1.47 -1.27
N SER A 123 6.01 2.55 -0.94
CA SER A 123 7.40 2.53 -0.48
C SER A 123 7.56 1.69 0.79
N PHE A 124 6.66 1.83 1.77
CA PHE A 124 6.69 1.00 2.96
C PHE A 124 6.59 -0.51 2.61
N PHE A 125 5.64 -0.88 1.77
CA PHE A 125 5.45 -2.29 1.39
C PHE A 125 6.59 -2.83 0.54
N LYS A 126 7.12 -2.05 -0.41
CA LYS A 126 8.31 -2.41 -1.18
C LYS A 126 9.52 -2.63 -0.29
N GLY A 127 9.76 -1.73 0.67
CA GLY A 127 10.85 -1.88 1.64
C GLY A 127 10.67 -3.12 2.52
N PHE A 128 9.45 -3.45 2.92
CA PHE A 128 9.19 -4.71 3.62
C PHE A 128 9.46 -5.92 2.72
N THR A 129 8.99 -5.91 1.47
CA THR A 129 9.31 -6.99 0.52
C THR A 129 10.81 -7.12 0.29
N TYR A 130 11.55 -6.00 0.22
CA TYR A 130 13.00 -5.99 0.12
C TYR A 130 13.65 -6.67 1.33
N LEU A 131 13.18 -6.39 2.56
CA LEU A 131 13.64 -7.07 3.76
C LEU A 131 13.44 -8.59 3.66
N LEU A 132 12.29 -9.03 3.15
CA LEU A 132 12.03 -10.46 2.96
C LEU A 132 13.00 -11.06 1.94
N ALA A 133 13.23 -10.37 0.81
CA ALA A 133 14.13 -10.83 -0.24
C ALA A 133 15.59 -10.96 0.24
N LEU A 134 16.06 -10.06 1.11
CA LEU A 134 17.41 -10.14 1.70
C LEU A 134 17.68 -11.43 2.46
N LYS A 135 16.65 -12.14 2.91
CA LYS A 135 16.83 -13.42 3.62
C LYS A 135 17.28 -14.56 2.70
N TYR A 136 17.02 -14.45 1.40
CA TYR A 136 17.30 -15.50 0.41
C TYR A 136 18.60 -15.28 -0.36
N VAL A 137 19.35 -14.24 -0.02
CA VAL A 137 20.58 -13.88 -0.72
C VAL A 137 21.70 -13.59 0.27
N ASP A 138 22.93 -13.93 -0.11
CA ASP A 138 24.11 -13.70 0.73
C ASP A 138 24.48 -12.20 0.80
N ASN A 139 24.17 -11.44 -0.24
CA ASN A 139 24.45 -10.01 -0.33
C ASN A 139 23.41 -9.29 -1.21
N ARG A 140 23.37 -7.96 -1.12
CA ARG A 140 22.42 -7.11 -1.86
C ARG A 140 22.61 -7.19 -3.38
N ASP A 141 23.83 -7.44 -3.84
CA ASP A 141 24.15 -7.51 -5.27
C ASP A 141 23.60 -8.79 -5.94
N SER A 142 23.25 -9.79 -5.14
CA SER A 142 22.58 -11.01 -5.59
C SER A 142 21.05 -10.88 -5.74
N LEU A 143 20.46 -9.75 -5.35
CA LEU A 143 19.03 -9.51 -5.58
C LEU A 143 18.70 -9.35 -7.08
N GLU A 144 17.47 -9.69 -7.46
CA GLU A 144 16.96 -9.39 -8.79
C GLU A 144 16.94 -7.87 -9.05
N ASP A 145 17.18 -7.47 -10.30
CA ASP A 145 17.34 -6.06 -10.67
C ASP A 145 16.10 -5.20 -10.35
N GLU A 146 14.90 -5.78 -10.37
CA GLU A 146 13.67 -5.11 -9.97
C GLU A 146 13.66 -4.79 -8.47
N ILE A 147 14.10 -5.72 -7.63
CA ILE A 147 14.11 -5.55 -6.17
C ILE A 147 15.26 -4.62 -5.76
N LYS A 148 16.43 -4.68 -6.41
CA LYS A 148 17.55 -3.78 -6.15
C LYS A 148 17.16 -2.30 -6.20
N GLN A 149 16.24 -1.94 -7.10
CA GLN A 149 15.74 -0.58 -7.25
C GLN A 149 14.97 -0.06 -6.03
N TRP A 150 14.55 -0.94 -5.11
CA TRP A 150 13.81 -0.59 -3.90
C TRP A 150 14.72 -0.34 -2.69
N SER A 151 16.02 -0.12 -2.88
CA SER A 151 16.93 0.20 -1.77
C SER A 151 16.48 1.45 -0.99
N ASP A 152 16.02 2.49 -1.67
CA ASP A 152 15.51 3.71 -1.02
C ASP A 152 14.19 3.44 -0.27
N ASP A 153 13.34 2.55 -0.82
CA ASP A 153 12.10 2.09 -0.18
C ASP A 153 12.41 1.27 1.09
N PHE A 154 13.48 0.47 1.07
CA PHE A 154 13.98 -0.25 2.24
C PHE A 154 14.45 0.71 3.34
N ASP A 155 15.22 1.74 3.00
CA ASP A 155 15.63 2.75 3.97
C ASP A 155 14.42 3.50 4.54
N PHE A 156 13.45 3.87 3.71
CA PHE A 156 12.17 4.46 4.15
C PHE A 156 11.41 3.54 5.11
N PHE A 157 11.31 2.25 4.80
CA PHE A 157 10.69 1.25 5.66
C PHE A 157 11.41 1.15 7.01
N MET A 158 12.74 1.06 7.02
CA MET A 158 13.52 0.98 8.26
C MET A 158 13.35 2.21 9.15
N ILE A 159 13.33 3.41 8.55
CA ILE A 159 13.07 4.65 9.31
C ILE A 159 11.64 4.65 9.85
N SER A 160 10.66 4.23 9.04
CA SER A 160 9.27 4.14 9.47
C SER A 160 9.09 3.17 10.65
N LEU A 161 9.78 2.01 10.61
CA LEU A 161 9.83 1.04 11.72
C LEU A 161 10.35 1.68 13.02
N GLN A 162 11.44 2.43 12.94
CA GLN A 162 12.03 3.10 14.09
C GLN A 162 11.09 4.17 14.68
N GLN A 163 10.40 4.91 13.81
CA GLN A 163 9.52 6.01 14.22
C GLN A 163 8.09 5.58 14.55
N LYS A 164 7.71 4.34 14.27
CA LYS A 164 6.35 3.80 14.46
C LYS A 164 5.27 4.60 13.70
N LYS A 165 5.61 5.12 12.52
CA LYS A 165 4.73 5.87 11.61
C LYS A 165 5.32 6.00 10.21
N LEU A 166 4.50 6.30 9.22
CA LEU A 166 4.99 6.71 7.89
C LEU A 166 5.48 8.17 7.91
N ILE A 167 6.77 8.39 7.63
CA ILE A 167 7.39 9.73 7.53
C ILE A 167 7.01 10.46 6.24
#